data_AF-A0A538PHM7-F1
#
_entry.id   AF-A0A538PHM7-F1
#
_cell.length_a   1.000
_cell.length_b   1.000
_cell.length_c   1.000
_cell.angle_alpha   90.00
_cell.angle_beta   90.00
_cell.angle_gamma   90.00
#
_symmetry.space_group_name_H-M   'P 1'
#
loop_
_entity.id
_entity.type
_entity.pdbx_description
1 polymer ?
#
loop_
_entity_poly.entity_id
_entity_poly.type
_entity_poly.pdbx_seq_one_letter_code
_entity_poly.pdbx_strand_id
1 'polypeptide(L)'
;MPIAWTRPQRQRVQRALRDHPADSGRCEQAARRILPTAHERDAAAQIWQLWPADEDASFVIPKAPAGVLWYIHYTVEAEQHCVDALTGVDGTPRDSYLETHWKAPDQLRWVPDEEVTT
;
A
#
# COMPACT_ATOMS: atom_id res chain seq x y z
N MET A 1 -10.33 11.19 6.91
CA MET A 1 -9.82 11.18 8.30
C MET A 1 -8.88 9.98 8.40
N PRO A 2 -7.75 10.07 9.10
CA PRO A 2 -6.82 8.93 9.20
C PRO A 2 -7.49 7.73 9.88
N ILE A 3 -6.95 6.53 9.61
CA ILE A 3 -7.41 5.30 10.25
C ILE A 3 -7.23 5.41 11.77
N ALA A 4 -8.26 5.03 12.53
CA ALA A 4 -8.30 5.16 13.98
C ALA A 4 -7.54 4.03 14.70
N TRP A 5 -6.24 3.92 14.43
CA TRP A 5 -5.38 2.94 15.09
C TRP A 5 -5.31 3.14 16.60
N THR A 6 -5.38 2.05 17.36
CA THR A 6 -4.89 2.08 18.74
C THR A 6 -3.37 2.31 18.75
N ARG A 7 -2.82 2.79 19.88
CA ARG A 7 -1.37 3.01 20.01
C ARG A 7 -0.55 1.74 19.68
N PRO A 8 -0.89 0.53 20.18
CA PRO A 8 -0.17 -0.69 19.82
C PRO A 8 -0.25 -1.04 18.33
N GLN A 9 -1.42 -0.86 17.71
CA GLN A 9 -1.60 -1.09 16.26
C GLN A 9 -0.73 -0.12 15.45
N ARG A 10 -0.79 1.18 15.77
CA ARG A 10 0.02 2.21 15.11
C ARG A 10 1.51 1.86 15.16
N GLN A 11 2.01 1.42 16.31
CA GLN A 11 3.41 1.02 16.47
C GLN A 11 3.79 -0.19 15.60
N ARG A 12 2.90 -1.17 15.44
CA ARG A 12 3.14 -2.33 14.57
C ARG A 12 3.18 -1.94 13.10
N VAL A 13 2.24 -1.11 12.64
CA VAL A 13 2.24 -0.60 11.26
C VAL A 13 3.49 0.24 10.99
N GLN A 14 3.81 1.18 11.89
CA GLN A 14 5.03 1.99 11.77
C GLN A 14 6.30 1.14 11.74
N ARG A 15 6.37 0.07 12.55
CA ARG A 15 7.49 -0.86 12.52
C ARG A 15 7.57 -1.59 11.18
N ALA A 16 6.47 -2.09 10.65
CA ALA A 16 6.45 -2.77 9.35
C ALA A 16 6.95 -1.85 8.23
N LEU A 17 6.50 -0.59 8.21
CA LEU A 17 6.91 0.42 7.23
C LEU A 17 8.37 0.86 7.38
N ARG A 18 8.87 0.96 8.61
CA ARG A 18 10.29 1.27 8.87
C ARG A 18 11.20 0.11 8.47
N ASP A 19 10.78 -1.13 8.72
CA ASP A 19 11.55 -2.33 8.38
C ASP A 19 11.58 -2.58 6.85
N HIS A 20 10.62 -2.02 6.10
CA HIS A 20 10.49 -2.13 4.64
C HIS A 20 10.14 -0.76 4.00
N PRO A 21 11.10 0.18 3.96
CA PRO A 21 10.88 1.52 3.42
C PRO A 21 10.66 1.48 1.89
N ALA A 22 10.17 2.59 1.34
CA ALA A 22 9.82 2.71 -0.08
C ALA A 22 10.99 2.37 -1.04
N ASP A 23 12.21 2.72 -0.65
CA ASP A 23 13.42 2.47 -1.44
C ASP A 23 13.96 1.04 -1.32
N SER A 24 13.37 0.16 -0.49
CA SER A 24 13.85 -1.21 -0.32
C SER A 24 13.31 -2.19 -1.37
N GLY A 25 12.30 -1.81 -2.15
CA GLY A 25 11.60 -2.70 -3.10
C GLY A 25 10.85 -3.86 -2.42
N ARG A 26 10.46 -3.70 -1.14
CA ARG A 26 9.81 -4.74 -0.32
C ARG A 26 8.38 -4.39 0.10
N CYS A 27 7.64 -3.72 -0.77
CA CYS A 27 6.26 -3.29 -0.49
C CYS A 27 5.32 -4.47 -0.23
N GLU A 28 5.51 -5.61 -0.90
CA GLU A 28 4.75 -6.83 -0.63
C GLU A 28 4.95 -7.30 0.82
N GLN A 29 6.21 -7.39 1.29
CA GLN A 29 6.49 -7.82 2.66
C GLN A 29 5.99 -6.81 3.69
N ALA A 30 5.98 -5.51 3.37
CA ALA A 30 5.33 -4.50 4.20
C ALA A 30 3.82 -4.77 4.30
N ALA A 31 3.14 -4.97 3.17
CA ALA A 31 1.70 -5.21 3.11
C ALA A 31 1.29 -6.47 3.89
N ARG A 32 1.99 -7.60 3.67
CA ARG A 32 1.77 -8.84 4.42
C ARG A 32 1.99 -8.70 5.94
N ARG A 33 2.89 -7.82 6.37
CA ARG A 33 3.11 -7.52 7.81
C ARG A 33 2.06 -6.59 8.40
N ILE A 34 1.50 -5.69 7.60
CA ILE A 34 0.48 -4.72 8.03
C ILE A 34 -0.89 -5.39 8.13
N LEU A 35 -1.22 -6.28 7.18
CA LEU A 35 -2.56 -6.87 7.04
C LEU A 35 -3.14 -7.46 8.35
N PRO A 36 -2.42 -8.26 9.16
CA PRO A 36 -2.98 -8.79 10.41
C PRO A 36 -3.38 -7.68 11.40
N THR A 37 -2.60 -6.58 11.44
CA THR A 37 -2.93 -5.42 12.29
C THR A 37 -4.11 -4.64 11.73
N ALA A 38 -4.24 -4.57 10.41
CA ALA A 38 -5.38 -3.98 9.74
C ALA A 38 -6.67 -4.79 9.99
N HIS A 39 -6.63 -6.12 9.94
CA HIS A 39 -7.77 -7.00 10.23
C HIS A 39 -8.34 -6.85 11.64
N GLU A 40 -7.49 -6.58 12.63
CA GLU A 40 -7.96 -6.28 13.99
C GLU A 40 -8.83 -5.01 14.06
N ARG A 41 -8.71 -4.11 13.08
CA ARG A 41 -9.46 -2.85 12.99
C ARG A 41 -10.59 -2.92 11.98
N ASP A 42 -10.35 -3.51 10.84
CA ASP A 42 -11.26 -3.67 9.72
C ASP A 42 -11.18 -5.11 9.19
N ALA A 43 -12.21 -5.90 9.48
CA ALA A 43 -12.26 -7.30 9.05
C ALA A 43 -12.29 -7.45 7.52
N ALA A 44 -12.66 -6.41 6.77
CA ALA A 44 -12.64 -6.38 5.31
C ALA A 44 -11.30 -5.89 4.75
N ALA A 45 -10.30 -5.60 5.59
CA ALA A 45 -8.99 -5.18 5.13
C ALA A 45 -8.38 -6.22 4.18
N GLN A 46 -7.70 -5.74 3.14
CA GLN A 46 -7.12 -6.61 2.13
C GLN A 46 -5.88 -5.99 1.51
N ILE A 47 -5.06 -6.82 0.86
CA ILE A 47 -3.92 -6.35 0.08
C ILE A 47 -4.41 -6.11 -1.34
N TRP A 48 -4.01 -4.95 -1.88
CA TRP A 48 -4.17 -4.61 -3.27
C TRP A 48 -2.83 -4.48 -3.94
N GLN A 49 -2.75 -5.03 -5.14
CA GLN A 49 -1.67 -4.80 -6.07
C GLN A 49 -2.04 -3.66 -7.02
N LEU A 50 -1.05 -2.84 -7.35
CA LEU A 50 -1.13 -1.81 -8.36
C LEU A 50 -0.22 -2.17 -9.52
N TRP A 51 -0.85 -2.40 -10.67
CA TRP A 51 -0.19 -2.79 -11.91
C TRP A 51 -0.25 -1.66 -12.93
N PRO A 52 0.69 -1.60 -13.88
CA PRO A 52 0.46 -0.87 -15.12
C PRO A 52 -0.82 -1.36 -15.81
N ALA A 53 -1.62 -0.41 -16.31
CA ALA A 53 -2.85 -0.70 -17.05
C ALA A 53 -2.55 -1.06 -18.52
N ASP A 54 -1.51 -0.45 -19.09
CA ASP A 54 -0.98 -0.78 -20.41
C ASP A 54 -0.08 -2.03 -20.34
N GLU A 55 -0.30 -2.98 -21.25
CA GLU A 55 0.47 -4.24 -21.33
C GLU A 55 1.92 -4.00 -21.75
N ASP A 56 2.21 -2.89 -22.45
CA ASP A 56 3.56 -2.51 -22.87
C ASP A 56 4.32 -1.78 -21.74
N ALA A 57 3.64 -1.39 -20.65
CA ALA A 57 4.26 -0.70 -19.52
C ALA A 57 4.80 -1.69 -18.47
N SER A 58 6.05 -1.49 -18.05
CA SER A 58 6.74 -2.41 -17.12
C SER A 58 6.83 -1.91 -15.67
N PHE A 59 6.51 -0.64 -15.41
CA PHE A 59 6.76 -0.02 -14.11
C PHE A 59 5.64 0.91 -13.66
N VAL A 60 5.47 1.00 -12.35
CA VAL A 60 4.67 2.01 -11.67
C VAL A 60 5.59 3.09 -11.10
N ILE A 61 5.23 4.37 -11.28
CA ILE A 61 6.12 5.48 -10.93
C ILE A 61 5.50 6.35 -9.84
N PRO A 62 5.97 6.25 -8.58
CA PRO A 62 5.51 7.14 -7.53
C PRO A 62 5.99 8.58 -7.77
N LYS A 63 5.24 9.55 -7.25
CA LYS A 63 5.66 10.97 -7.21
C LYS A 63 6.81 11.17 -6.22
N ALA A 64 6.78 10.44 -5.11
CA ALA A 64 7.86 10.42 -4.14
C ALA A 64 9.10 9.74 -4.74
N PRO A 65 10.32 10.14 -4.34
CA PRO A 65 11.54 9.46 -4.77
C PRO A 65 11.55 8.01 -4.25
N ALA A 66 11.41 7.04 -5.15
CA ALA A 66 11.71 5.65 -4.89
C ALA A 66 13.11 5.39 -5.45
N GLY A 67 14.08 5.09 -4.59
CA GLY A 67 15.47 4.81 -5.02
C GLY A 67 15.64 3.54 -5.87
N VAL A 68 14.53 2.87 -6.22
CA VAL A 68 14.45 1.63 -6.98
C VAL A 68 13.25 1.66 -7.93
N LEU A 69 13.32 0.87 -9.00
CA LEU A 69 12.20 0.70 -9.93
C LEU A 69 11.13 -0.21 -9.32
N TRP A 70 9.87 0.17 -9.45
CA TRP A 70 8.73 -0.61 -8.96
C TRP A 70 8.00 -1.20 -10.16
N TYR A 71 8.04 -2.52 -10.32
CA TYR A 71 7.28 -3.22 -11.38
C TYR A 71 5.79 -3.26 -11.03
N ILE A 72 5.52 -3.51 -9.76
CA ILE A 72 4.20 -3.54 -9.13
C ILE A 72 4.33 -2.91 -7.75
N HIS A 73 3.22 -2.46 -7.18
CA HIS A 73 3.18 -1.95 -5.82
C HIS A 73 2.08 -2.60 -5.00
N TYR A 74 2.34 -2.79 -3.72
CA TYR A 74 1.40 -3.39 -2.78
C TYR A 74 0.99 -2.38 -1.72
N THR A 75 -0.30 -2.33 -1.42
CA THR A 75 -0.87 -1.50 -0.35
C THR A 75 -1.92 -2.29 0.42
N VAL A 76 -2.09 -1.99 1.70
CA VAL A 76 -3.20 -2.54 2.48
C VAL A 76 -4.33 -1.53 2.47
N GLU A 77 -5.51 -1.93 2.01
CA GLU A 77 -6.72 -1.14 2.21
C GLU A 77 -7.37 -1.51 3.55
N ALA A 78 -7.64 -0.51 4.39
CA ALA A 78 -8.40 -0.64 5.63
C ALA A 78 -9.19 0.65 5.88
N GLU A 79 -10.47 0.54 6.27
CA GLU A 79 -11.39 1.66 6.46
C GLU A 79 -11.37 2.64 5.26
N GLN A 80 -11.34 2.12 4.02
CA GLN A 80 -11.25 2.89 2.77
C GLN A 80 -9.98 3.76 2.65
N HIS A 81 -8.89 3.38 3.33
CA HIS A 81 -7.59 4.03 3.23
C HIS A 81 -6.53 3.03 2.81
N CYS A 82 -5.70 3.43 1.85
CA CYS A 82 -4.51 2.70 1.45
C CYS A 82 -3.36 3.01 2.42
N VAL A 83 -2.68 1.97 2.91
CA VAL A 83 -1.57 2.03 3.86
C VAL A 83 -0.36 1.33 3.28
N ASP A 84 0.69 2.10 3.03
CA ASP A 84 1.98 1.62 2.55
C ASP A 84 3.12 2.60 2.87
N ALA A 85 4.30 2.37 2.28
CA ALA A 85 5.48 3.19 2.50
C ALA A 85 5.37 4.64 1.96
N LEU A 86 4.44 4.92 1.04
CA LEU A 86 4.18 6.26 0.52
C LEU A 86 3.23 7.04 1.44
N THR A 87 2.24 6.36 2.02
CA THR A 87 1.20 7.00 2.84
C THR A 87 1.56 7.08 4.32
N GLY A 88 2.48 6.22 4.77
CA GLY A 88 2.73 6.05 6.18
C GLY A 88 1.55 5.40 6.91
N VAL A 89 1.62 5.42 8.24
CA VAL A 89 0.62 4.78 9.11
C VAL A 89 -0.75 5.46 9.07
N ASP A 90 -0.81 6.74 8.70
CA ASP A 90 -2.09 7.48 8.64
C ASP A 90 -2.91 7.11 7.39
N GLY A 91 -2.26 6.50 6.39
CA GLY A 91 -2.88 6.08 5.15
C GLY A 91 -3.26 7.26 4.26
N THR A 92 -3.89 6.96 3.13
CA THR A 92 -4.51 7.95 2.24
C THR A 92 -5.85 7.40 1.77
N PRO A 93 -6.93 8.21 1.73
CA PRO A 93 -8.23 7.75 1.26
C PRO A 93 -8.12 7.11 -0.13
N ARG A 94 -8.74 5.94 -0.29
CA ARG A 94 -8.70 5.09 -1.49
C ARG A 94 -8.93 5.89 -2.77
N ASP A 95 -9.99 6.70 -2.80
CA ASP A 95 -10.42 7.47 -3.96
C ASP A 95 -9.41 8.56 -4.39
N SER A 96 -8.56 9.01 -3.46
CA SER A 96 -7.54 10.04 -3.72
C SER A 96 -6.14 9.49 -3.87
N TYR A 97 -5.94 8.19 -3.61
CA TYR A 97 -4.62 7.59 -3.48
C TYR A 97 -3.81 7.67 -4.78
N LEU A 98 -4.42 7.28 -5.91
CA LEU A 98 -3.72 7.27 -7.20
C LEU A 98 -3.25 8.67 -7.58
N GLU A 99 -4.17 9.62 -7.58
CA GLU A 99 -3.90 11.03 -7.88
C GLU A 99 -2.87 11.66 -6.94
N THR A 100 -2.86 11.27 -5.66
CA THR A 100 -1.93 11.84 -4.68
C THR A 100 -0.51 11.31 -4.88
N HIS A 101 -0.35 10.02 -5.15
CA HIS A 101 0.95 9.33 -4.99
C HIS A 101 1.63 8.91 -6.29
N TRP A 102 0.96 8.94 -7.44
CA TRP A 102 1.46 8.35 -8.69
C TRP A 102 1.55 9.34 -9.83
N LYS A 103 2.59 9.24 -10.67
CA LYS A 103 2.82 10.19 -11.76
C LYS A 103 1.82 10.05 -12.93
N ALA A 104 1.28 8.85 -13.13
CA ALA A 104 0.32 8.54 -14.20
C ALA A 104 -0.83 7.68 -13.63
N PRO A 105 -1.72 8.27 -12.83
CA PRO A 105 -2.75 7.53 -12.08
C PRO A 105 -3.76 6.81 -12.97
N ASP A 106 -4.05 7.36 -14.15
CA ASP A 106 -4.92 6.82 -15.19
C ASP A 106 -4.33 5.60 -15.91
N GLN A 107 -3.01 5.39 -15.77
CA GLN A 107 -2.27 4.27 -16.38
C GLN A 107 -2.05 3.11 -15.40
N LEU A 108 -2.81 3.08 -14.30
CA LEU A 108 -2.67 2.09 -13.25
C LEU A 108 -4.00 1.37 -13.01
N ARG A 109 -3.92 0.08 -12.64
CA ARG A 109 -5.07 -0.73 -12.32
C ARG A 109 -4.89 -1.47 -11.00
N TRP A 110 -5.99 -1.57 -10.27
CA TRP A 110 -6.07 -2.32 -9.02
C TRP A 110 -6.35 -3.79 -9.28
N VAL A 111 -5.58 -4.66 -8.64
CA VAL A 111 -5.77 -6.11 -8.68
C VAL A 111 -5.77 -6.61 -7.22
N PRO A 112 -6.81 -7.33 -6.77
CA PRO A 112 -6.81 -7.89 -5.42
C PRO A 112 -5.71 -8.95 -5.30
N ASP A 113 -5.04 -9.00 -4.15
CA ASP A 113 -4.05 -10.05 -3.87
C ASP A 113 -4.76 -11.32 -3.35
N GLU A 114 -5.07 -12.25 -4.27
CA GLU A 114 -5.85 -13.45 -3.96
C GLU A 114 -5.06 -14.53 -3.17
N GLU A 115 -3.76 -14.34 -2.97
CA GLU A 115 -2.89 -15.33 -2.30
C GLU A 115 -2.99 -15.37 -0.77
N VAL A 116 -3.82 -14.53 -0.14
CA VAL A 116 -3.96 -14.50 1.33
C VAL A 116 -5.26 -15.13 1.79
N THR A 117 -5.48 -16.38 1.36
CA THR A 117 -6.53 -17.26 1.90
C THR A 117 -5.96 -18.67 2.10
N THR A 118 -5.06 -18.82 3.08
CA THR A 118 -4.65 -20.14 3.61
C THR A 118 -4.36 -20.04 5.09
#